data_AF-A0A356IQ99-F1
#
_entry.id   AF-A0A356IQ99-F1
#
_cell.length_a   1.000
_cell.length_b   1.000
_cell.length_c   1.000
_cell.angle_alpha   90.00
_cell.angle_beta   90.00
_cell.angle_gamma   90.00
#
_symmetry.space_group_name_H-M   'P 1'
#
loop_
_entity.id
_entity.type
_entity.pdbx_description
1 polymer ?
#
loop_
_entity_poly.entity_id
_entity_poly.type
_entity_poly.pdbx_seq_one_letter_code
_entity_poly.pdbx_strand_id
1 'polypeptide(L)' 'LFGSVGTSDIADVITAAGVEVTKAEVLMPTGAIRNTGDYEIDLQIHSDVTATIKVSVVPE' A
#
# COMPACT_ATOMS: atom_id res chain seq x y z
N LEU A 1 12.16 12.33 3.63
CA LEU A 1 11.68 11.48 2.51
C LEU A 1 12.49 11.77 1.22
N PHE A 2 13.50 10.95 0.95
CA PHE A 2 14.12 10.79 -0.37
C PHE A 2 13.67 9.42 -0.89
N GLY A 3 12.55 9.37 -1.60
CA GLY A 3 12.00 8.12 -2.11
C GLY A 3 10.47 8.19 -2.24
N SER A 4 9.95 7.81 -3.40
CA SER A 4 8.53 7.62 -3.61
C SER A 4 8.11 6.28 -3.03
N VAL A 5 7.09 6.26 -2.17
CA VAL A 5 6.48 5.01 -1.70
C VAL A 5 5.56 4.50 -2.82
N GLY A 6 5.96 3.39 -3.42
CA GLY A 6 5.22 2.74 -4.51
C GLY A 6 4.35 1.59 -4.02
N THR A 7 3.53 1.05 -4.93
CA THR A 7 2.73 -0.17 -4.68
C THR A 7 3.61 -1.36 -4.29
N SER A 8 4.84 -1.44 -4.80
CA SER A 8 5.81 -2.48 -4.44
C SER A 8 6.20 -2.42 -2.95
N ASP A 9 6.56 -1.24 -2.43
CA ASP A 9 6.97 -1.09 -1.03
C ASP A 9 5.81 -1.45 -0.09
N ILE A 10 4.60 -1.03 -0.46
CA ILE A 10 3.37 -1.37 0.29
C ILE A 10 3.14 -2.88 0.30
N ALA A 11 3.23 -3.52 -0.87
CA ALA A 11 3.09 -4.98 -1.00
C ALA A 11 4.14 -5.73 -0.17
N ASP A 12 5.39 -5.26 -0.16
CA ASP A 12 6.48 -5.87 0.62
C ASP A 12 6.23 -5.76 2.12
N VAL A 13 5.75 -4.60 2.61
CA VAL A 13 5.41 -4.41 4.03
C VAL A 13 4.23 -5.29 4.45
N ILE A 14 3.21 -5.41 3.60
CA ILE A 14 2.04 -6.27 3.89
C ILE A 14 2.43 -7.74 3.86
N THR A 15 3.27 -8.14 2.91
CA THR A 15 3.83 -9.49 2.83
C THR A 15 4.69 -9.80 4.05
N ALA A 16 5.50 -8.85 4.52
CA ALA A 16 6.26 -8.97 5.76
C ALA A 16 5.37 -9.06 7.01
N ALA A 17 4.18 -8.45 6.98
CA ALA A 17 3.17 -8.59 8.03
C ALA A 17 2.43 -9.95 7.99
N GLY A 18 2.72 -10.81 7.00
CA GLY A 18 2.23 -12.19 6.92
C GLY A 18 1.07 -12.41 5.94
N VAL A 19 0.69 -11.40 5.15
CA VAL A 19 -0.34 -11.54 4.10
C VAL A 19 0.35 -11.39 2.75
N GLU A 20 0.46 -12.48 1.99
CA GLU A 20 1.05 -12.45 0.65
C GLU A 20 0.19 -11.59 -0.28
N VAL A 21 0.67 -10.37 -0.56
CA VAL A 21 0.01 -9.41 -1.44
C VAL A 21 0.96 -9.06 -2.56
N THR A 22 0.45 -9.02 -3.78
CA THR A 22 1.23 -8.58 -4.95
C THR A 22 0.96 -7.12 -5.28
N LYS A 23 1.94 -6.43 -5.89
CA LYS A 23 1.78 -5.04 -6.35
C LYS A 23 0.59 -4.80 -7.30
N ALA A 24 0.04 -5.86 -7.90
CA ALA A 24 -1.11 -5.79 -8.81
C ALA A 24 -2.45 -5.75 -8.05
N GLU A 25 -2.46 -6.25 -6.82
CA GLU A 25 -3.63 -6.26 -5.94
C GLU A 25 -3.75 -4.96 -5.13
N VAL A 26 -2.69 -4.14 -5.13
CA VAL A 26 -2.68 -2.82 -4.48
C VAL A 26 -3.32 -1.79 -5.40
N LEU A 27 -4.55 -1.37 -5.09
CA LEU A 27 -5.24 -0.29 -5.77
C LEU A 27 -4.80 1.05 -5.15
N MET A 28 -3.93 1.77 -5.85
CA MET A 28 -3.57 3.15 -5.52
C MET A 28 -4.19 4.12 -6.53
N PRO A 29 -5.44 4.58 -6.32
CA PRO A 29 -6.10 5.54 -7.22
C PRO A 29 -5.39 6.91 -7.25
N THR A 30 -4.72 7.30 -6.17
CA THR A 30 -3.96 8.56 -6.05
C THR A 30 -2.52 8.46 -6.53
N GLY A 31 -2.04 7.28 -6.92
CA GLY A 31 -0.66 7.04 -7.35
C GLY A 31 0.36 7.01 -6.21
N ALA A 32 1.65 7.04 -6.57
CA ALA A 32 2.76 6.89 -5.62
C ALA A 32 2.81 8.03 -4.60
N ILE A 33 3.00 7.69 -3.32
CA ILE A 33 3.00 8.63 -2.21
C ILE A 33 4.39 9.28 -2.11
N ARG A 34 4.42 10.61 -2.17
CA ARG A 34 5.65 11.43 -2.06
C ARG A 34 5.68 12.34 -0.83
N ASN A 35 4.62 12.27 -0.02
CA ASN A 35 4.41 13.12 1.15
C ASN A 35 4.12 12.23 2.36
N THR A 36 4.52 12.69 3.53
CA THR A 36 4.20 12.03 4.81
C THR A 36 2.77 12.34 5.20
N GLY A 37 2.04 11.31 5.62
CA GLY A 37 0.64 11.41 5.95
C GLY A 37 -0.03 10.05 6.05
N ASP A 38 -1.29 10.07 6.44
CA ASP A 38 -2.14 8.90 6.46
C ASP A 38 -2.83 8.74 5.11
N TYR A 39 -2.73 7.55 4.52
CA TYR A 39 -3.35 7.20 3.25
C TYR A 39 -4.18 5.94 3.42
N GLU A 40 -5.38 5.93 2.86
CA GLU A 40 -6.20 4.75 2.73
C GLU A 40 -5.95 4.11 1.38
N ILE A 41 -5.65 2.82 1.38
CA ILE A 41 -5.34 2.04 0.20
C ILE A 41 -6.27 0.84 0.19
N ASP A 42 -6.88 0.60 -0.96
CA ASP A 42 -7.70 -0.58 -1.16
C ASP A 42 -6.83 -1.72 -1.71
N LEU A 43 -6.96 -2.89 -1.11
CA LEU A 43 -6.38 -4.13 -1.57
C LEU A 43 -7.48 -4.98 -2.19
N GLN A 44 -7.27 -5.42 -3.41
CA GLN A 44 -8.13 -6.42 -4.05
C GLN A 44 -7.44 -7.78 -3.99
N ILE A 45 -7.69 -8.54 -2.92
CA ILE A 45 -7.08 -9.87 -2.70
C ILE A 45 -7.74 -10.90 -3.62
N HIS A 46 -9.04 -10.76 -3.86
CA HIS A 46 -9.79 -11.61 -4.79
C HIS A 46 -10.82 -10.77 -5.55
N SER A 47 -11.37 -11.33 -6.63
CA SER A 47 -12.42 -10.69 -7.47
C SER A 47 -13.60 -10.11 -6.68
N ASP A 48 -13.96 -10.72 -5.55
CA ASP A 48 -15.10 -10.32 -4.72
C ASP A 48 -14.69 -9.85 -3.32
N VAL A 49 -13.38 -9.76 -3.04
CA VAL A 49 -12.87 -9.40 -1.71
C VAL A 49 -11.92 -8.21 -1.83
N THR A 50 -12.43 -7.06 -1.39
CA THR A 50 -11.65 -5.85 -1.19
C THR A 50 -11.42 -5.61 0.30
N ALA A 51 -10.20 -5.22 0.66
CA ALA A 51 -9.82 -4.88 2.02
C ALA A 51 -9.19 -3.48 2.01
N THR A 52 -9.77 -2.56 2.77
CA THR A 52 -9.19 -1.22 2.92
C THR A 52 -8.21 -1.23 4.09
N ILE A 53 -6.98 -0.79 3.84
CA ILE A 53 -5.93 -0.64 4.84
C ILE A 53 -5.49 0.82 4.95
N LYS A 54 -5.22 1.24 6.17
CA LYS A 54 -4.66 2.55 6.46
C LYS A 54 -3.15 2.45 6.56
N VAL A 55 -2.45 3.09 5.63
CA VAL A 55 -1.00 3.21 5.59
C VAL A 55 -0.59 4.57 6.12
N SER A 56 0.15 4.59 7.22
CA SER A 56 0.71 5.83 7.77
C SER A 56 2.16 5.99 7.34
N VAL A 57 2.45 7.02 6.55
CA VAL A 57 3.80 7.35 6.09
C VAL A 57 4.41 8.34 7.08
N VAL A 58 5.26 7.82 7.97
CA VAL A 58 5.98 8.61 8.97
C VAL A 58 7.34 9.03 8.41
N PRO A 59 7.75 10.31 8.54
CA PRO A 59 9.12 10.70 8.23
C PRO A 59 10.06 10.08 9.26
N GLU A 60 10.99 9.25 8.80
CA GLU A 60 12.25 8.99 9.50
C GLU A 60 13.33 9.98 9.03
#